data_AF-A0A7C7UQG3-F1
#
_entry.id   AF-A0A7C7UQG3-F1
#
_cell.length_a   1.000
_cell.length_b   1.000
_cell.length_c   1.000
_cell.angle_alpha   90.00
_cell.angle_beta   90.00
_cell.angle_gamma   90.00
#
_symmetry.space_group_name_H-M   'P 1'
#
loop_
_entity.id
_entity.type
_entity.pdbx_description
1 polymer ?
#
loop_
_entity_poly.entity_id
_entity_poly.type
_entity_poly.pdbx_seq_one_letter_code
_entity_poly.pdbx_strand_id
1 'polypeptide(L)'
;MNCRWLRIIPQPDEDELAQLTLIGYATAFGYGAEVVIRVGGHDPSGGPGQASEQTFTMMANTIGDFTAAELLAENTVRFDMPDGRAVFALWEGTTLPPEVTGTVKVITYAGEESQREAAEVVASVPMLVVMEP
;
A
#
# COMPACT_ATOMS: atom_id res chain seq x y z
N MET A 1 -19.14 -25.51 0.23
CA MET A 1 -18.14 -24.42 0.17
C MET A 1 -18.62 -23.45 -0.90
N ASN A 2 -19.10 -22.26 -0.50
CA ASN A 2 -19.53 -21.23 -1.43
C ASN A 2 -18.32 -20.32 -1.70
N CYS A 3 -17.71 -20.51 -2.87
CA CYS A 3 -16.68 -19.63 -3.40
C CYS A 3 -17.30 -18.26 -3.73
N ARG A 4 -17.11 -17.28 -2.85
CA ARG A 4 -17.49 -15.87 -3.07
C ARG A 4 -16.22 -15.05 -3.39
N TRP A 5 -15.62 -15.30 -4.55
CA TRP A 5 -14.35 -14.67 -4.98
C TRP A 5 -14.51 -13.42 -5.86
N LEU A 6 -15.73 -13.06 -6.25
CA LEU A 6 -15.99 -11.90 -7.11
C LEU A 6 -16.84 -10.88 -6.36
N ARG A 7 -16.17 -9.84 -5.83
CA ARG A 7 -16.83 -8.57 -5.53
C ARG A 7 -16.83 -7.78 -6.83
N ILE A 8 -17.99 -7.63 -7.47
CA ILE A 8 -18.15 -6.66 -8.56
C ILE A 8 -18.10 -5.29 -7.89
N ILE A 9 -16.94 -4.64 -7.93
CA ILE A 9 -16.83 -3.23 -7.62
C ILE A 9 -17.46 -2.51 -8.84
N PRO A 10 -18.39 -1.55 -8.64
CA PRO A 10 -18.74 -0.61 -9.71
C PRO A 10 -17.46 -0.03 -10.32
N GLN A 11 -17.50 0.53 -11.54
CA GLN A 11 -16.29 1.21 -12.06
C GLN A 11 -15.86 2.25 -11.02
N PRO A 12 -14.73 2.05 -10.31
CA PRO A 12 -14.36 2.95 -9.23
C PRO A 12 -13.96 4.28 -9.86
N ASP A 13 -14.21 5.38 -9.16
CA ASP A 13 -13.66 6.66 -9.58
C ASP A 13 -12.13 6.68 -9.43
N GLU A 14 -11.46 7.73 -9.90
CA GLU A 14 -10.00 7.81 -9.85
C GLU A 14 -9.45 7.72 -8.42
N ASP A 15 -10.16 8.23 -7.42
CA ASP A 15 -9.73 8.22 -6.03
C ASP A 15 -9.83 6.81 -5.44
N GLU A 16 -10.97 6.15 -5.64
CA GLU A 16 -11.19 4.76 -5.21
C GLU A 16 -10.20 3.82 -5.91
N LEU A 17 -9.93 4.03 -7.21
CA LEU A 17 -8.90 3.28 -7.95
C LEU A 17 -7.50 3.43 -7.36
N ALA A 18 -7.14 4.64 -6.92
CA ALA A 18 -5.84 4.91 -6.31
C ALA A 18 -5.71 4.19 -4.95
N GLN A 19 -6.74 4.28 -4.11
CA GLN A 19 -6.79 3.55 -2.83
C GLN A 19 -6.69 2.04 -3.04
N LEU A 20 -7.48 1.48 -3.96
CA LEU A 20 -7.47 0.06 -4.30
C LEU A 20 -6.13 -0.39 -4.89
N THR A 21 -5.41 0.50 -5.60
CA THR A 21 -4.06 0.21 -6.10
C THR A 21 -3.12 -0.05 -4.93
N LEU A 22 -3.10 0.79 -3.89
CA LEU A 22 -2.23 0.55 -2.73
C LEU A 22 -2.58 -0.75 -2.02
N ILE A 23 -3.86 -0.94 -1.70
CA ILE A 23 -4.34 -2.12 -0.97
C ILE A 23 -4.04 -3.39 -1.77
N GLY A 24 -4.37 -3.41 -3.05
CA GLY A 24 -4.24 -4.61 -3.90
C GLY A 24 -2.79 -5.07 -4.04
N TYR A 25 -1.86 -4.12 -4.26
CA TYR A 25 -0.44 -4.44 -4.40
C TYR A 25 0.17 -4.87 -3.05
N ALA A 26 -0.10 -4.12 -1.98
CA ALA A 26 0.39 -4.49 -0.64
C ALA A 26 -0.09 -5.89 -0.25
N THR A 27 -1.38 -6.17 -0.45
CA THR A 27 -1.99 -7.48 -0.18
C THR A 27 -1.35 -8.58 -1.02
N ALA A 28 -1.12 -8.35 -2.31
CA ALA A 28 -0.48 -9.34 -3.18
C ALA A 28 0.92 -9.74 -2.67
N PHE A 29 1.75 -8.76 -2.30
CA PHE A 29 3.06 -9.02 -1.70
C PHE A 29 2.95 -9.71 -0.34
N GLY A 30 2.01 -9.29 0.51
CA GLY A 30 1.74 -9.94 1.81
C GLY A 30 1.36 -11.43 1.68
N TYR A 31 0.71 -11.82 0.57
CA TYR A 31 0.41 -13.21 0.23
C TYR A 31 1.52 -13.94 -0.53
N GLY A 32 2.70 -13.33 -0.67
CA GLY A 32 3.89 -13.97 -1.25
C GLY A 32 4.06 -13.78 -2.76
N ALA A 33 3.42 -12.79 -3.38
CA ALA A 33 3.83 -12.37 -4.72
C ALA A 33 5.28 -11.87 -4.67
N GLU A 34 6.11 -12.29 -5.62
CA GLU A 34 7.48 -11.78 -5.75
C GLU A 34 7.55 -10.55 -6.65
N VAL A 35 6.66 -10.48 -7.65
CA VAL A 35 6.62 -9.41 -8.64
C VAL A 35 5.16 -9.09 -8.95
N VAL A 36 4.82 -7.80 -8.97
CA VAL A 36 3.55 -7.32 -9.53
C VAL A 36 3.87 -6.42 -10.72
N ILE A 37 3.38 -6.81 -11.90
CA ILE A 37 3.59 -6.07 -13.15
C ILE A 37 2.31 -5.32 -13.48
N ARG A 38 2.38 -3.99 -13.50
CA ARG A 38 1.32 -3.17 -14.09
C ARG A 38 1.47 -3.17 -15.60
N VAL A 39 0.70 -4.01 -16.28
CA VAL A 39 0.51 -3.90 -17.72
C VAL A 39 -0.43 -2.73 -18.00
N GLY A 40 0.06 -1.71 -18.70
CA GLY A 40 -0.69 -0.49 -19.00
C GLY A 40 -2.04 -0.76 -19.69
N GLY A 41 -2.92 0.23 -19.70
CA GLY A 41 -4.26 0.10 -20.25
C GLY A 41 -4.26 -0.36 -21.70
N HIS A 42 -4.90 -1.50 -21.97
CA HIS A 42 -5.22 -1.95 -23.32
C HIS A 42 -6.58 -1.38 -23.77
N ASP A 43 -6.77 -0.05 -23.68
CA ASP A 43 -7.96 0.62 -24.22
C ASP A 43 -7.73 2.14 -24.41
N PRO A 44 -8.09 2.75 -25.56
CA PRO A 44 -8.06 4.21 -25.78
C PRO A 44 -8.96 5.05 -24.85
N SER A 45 -9.77 4.47 -23.96
CA SER A 45 -10.62 5.20 -23.00
C SER A 45 -10.58 4.73 -21.53
N GLY A 46 -9.79 3.70 -21.19
CA GLY A 46 -10.01 2.94 -19.94
C GLY A 46 -8.74 2.40 -19.27
N GLY A 47 -7.61 3.08 -19.43
CA GLY A 47 -6.42 2.78 -18.62
C GLY A 47 -6.66 3.08 -17.14
N PRO A 48 -5.94 2.41 -16.23
CA PRO A 48 -6.01 2.74 -14.80
C PRO A 48 -5.68 4.23 -14.64
N GLY A 49 -6.66 5.01 -14.14
CA GLY A 49 -6.66 6.48 -14.13
C GLY A 49 -5.37 7.08 -13.56
N GLN A 50 -5.16 8.38 -13.81
CA GLN A 50 -3.88 9.05 -13.51
C GLN A 50 -3.47 8.88 -12.05
N ALA A 51 -4.43 8.93 -11.12
CA ALA A 51 -4.20 8.73 -9.70
C ALA A 51 -3.68 7.31 -9.37
N SER A 52 -4.23 6.25 -9.97
CA SER A 52 -3.73 4.88 -9.81
C SER A 52 -2.29 4.74 -10.31
N GLU A 53 -1.94 5.41 -11.41
CA GLU A 53 -0.57 5.38 -11.94
C GLU A 53 0.42 6.06 -11.00
N GLN A 54 0.02 7.19 -10.43
CA GLN A 54 0.81 7.91 -9.43
C GLN A 54 0.99 7.07 -8.17
N THR A 55 -0.07 6.44 -7.65
CA THR A 55 0.02 5.53 -6.50
C THR A 55 0.95 4.36 -6.79
N PHE A 56 0.81 3.72 -7.96
CA PHE A 56 1.71 2.62 -8.34
C PHE A 56 3.18 3.08 -8.39
N THR A 57 3.45 4.22 -9.01
CA THR A 57 4.81 4.77 -9.13
C THR A 57 5.38 5.12 -7.76
N MET A 58 4.58 5.73 -6.88
CA MET A 58 4.95 6.02 -5.50
C MET A 58 5.30 4.73 -4.74
N MET A 59 4.48 3.67 -4.86
CA MET A 59 4.78 2.38 -4.24
C MET A 59 6.08 1.78 -4.79
N ALA A 60 6.26 1.76 -6.12
CA ALA A 60 7.48 1.25 -6.73
C ALA A 60 8.73 1.98 -6.22
N ASN A 61 8.65 3.31 -6.05
CA ASN A 61 9.76 4.10 -5.51
C ASN A 61 9.99 3.89 -4.00
N THR A 62 8.95 3.52 -3.25
CA THR A 62 9.04 3.38 -1.78
C THR A 62 9.45 1.96 -1.36
N ILE A 63 8.86 0.95 -2.00
CA ILE A 63 9.00 -0.45 -1.62
C ILE A 63 9.49 -1.35 -2.77
N GLY A 64 9.82 -0.81 -3.96
CA GLY A 64 10.14 -1.64 -5.13
C GLY A 64 11.35 -2.58 -4.97
N ASP A 65 12.28 -2.23 -4.07
CA ASP A 65 13.49 -3.00 -3.78
C ASP A 65 13.40 -3.77 -2.44
N PHE A 66 12.19 -4.04 -1.94
CA PHE A 66 12.02 -4.79 -0.69
C PHE A 66 12.69 -6.18 -0.75
N THR A 67 13.16 -6.64 0.41
CA THR A 67 13.84 -7.95 0.55
C THR A 67 12.91 -9.04 1.08
N ALA A 68 11.95 -8.67 1.91
CA ALA A 68 10.90 -9.55 2.41
C ALA A 68 9.61 -8.76 2.63
N ALA A 69 8.46 -9.43 2.44
CA ALA A 69 7.15 -8.91 2.77
C ALA A 69 6.44 -9.89 3.72
N GLU A 70 5.82 -9.37 4.77
CA GLU A 70 5.10 -10.14 5.77
C GLU A 70 3.71 -9.55 6.00
N LEU A 71 2.66 -10.37 5.82
CA LEU A 71 1.31 -10.01 6.22
C LEU A 71 1.17 -10.16 7.75
N LEU A 72 1.17 -9.04 8.46
CA LEU A 72 1.06 -9.02 9.92
C LEU A 72 -0.40 -9.15 10.39
N ALA A 73 -1.32 -8.58 9.62
CA ALA A 73 -2.76 -8.64 9.82
C ALA A 73 -3.48 -8.48 8.48
N GLU A 74 -4.79 -8.70 8.44
CA GLU A 74 -5.61 -8.57 7.21
C GLU A 74 -5.41 -7.22 6.49
N ASN A 75 -5.12 -6.16 7.25
CA ASN A 75 -4.98 -4.79 6.79
C ASN A 75 -3.59 -4.17 7.02
N THR A 76 -2.58 -5.02 7.25
CA THR A 76 -1.22 -4.57 7.59
C THR A 76 -0.18 -5.49 6.96
N VAL A 77 0.68 -4.92 6.12
CA VAL A 77 1.82 -5.62 5.52
C VAL A 77 3.09 -4.87 5.87
N ARG A 78 4.11 -5.59 6.32
CA ARG A 78 5.45 -5.07 6.56
C ARG A 78 6.36 -5.45 5.40
N PHE A 79 7.18 -4.51 4.97
CA PHE A 79 8.24 -4.68 3.99
C PHE A 79 9.59 -4.37 4.65
N ASP A 80 10.51 -5.33 4.60
CA ASP A 80 11.88 -5.12 5.06
C ASP A 80 12.75 -4.64 3.89
N MET A 81 13.39 -3.48 4.07
CA MET A 81 14.18 -2.82 3.04
C MET A 81 15.67 -3.18 3.15
N PRO A 82 16.42 -3.19 2.04
CA PRO A 82 17.83 -3.58 2.02
C PRO A 82 18.75 -2.62 2.79
N ASP A 83 18.30 -1.39 3.03
CA ASP A 83 19.00 -0.37 3.82
C ASP A 83 18.68 -0.42 5.33
N GLY A 84 17.94 -1.44 5.77
CA GLY A 84 17.56 -1.64 7.16
C GLY A 84 16.29 -0.90 7.59
N ARG A 85 15.68 -0.10 6.70
CA ARG A 85 14.35 0.48 6.94
C ARG A 85 13.28 -0.60 6.98
N ALA A 86 12.18 -0.30 7.66
CA ALA A 86 10.93 -1.06 7.53
C ALA A 86 9.84 -0.14 6.98
N VAL A 87 9.05 -0.64 6.03
CA VAL A 87 7.88 0.07 5.51
C VAL A 87 6.62 -0.71 5.83
N PHE A 88 5.61 -0.06 6.40
CA PHE A 88 4.32 -0.67 6.68
C PHE A 88 3.27 -0.12 5.70
N ALA A 89 2.57 -1.00 5.00
CA ALA A 89 1.34 -0.64 4.29
C ALA A 89 0.15 -0.88 5.23
N LEU A 90 -0.64 0.18 5.44
CA LEU A 90 -1.75 0.21 6.39
C LEU A 90 -3.03 0.70 5.70
N TRP A 91 -4.18 0.09 6.02
CA TRP A 91 -5.49 0.54 5.54
C TRP A 91 -6.62 0.22 6.53
N GLU A 92 -7.84 0.68 6.23
CA GLU A 92 -9.06 0.41 7.00
C GLU A 92 -8.97 0.78 8.50
N GLY A 93 -8.34 1.92 8.79
CA GLY A 93 -8.26 2.46 10.15
C GLY A 93 -7.31 1.70 11.08
N THR A 94 -6.46 0.81 10.55
CA THR A 94 -5.46 0.11 11.36
C THR A 94 -4.42 1.07 11.94
N THR A 95 -3.76 0.61 13.00
CA THR A 95 -2.65 1.30 13.66
C THR A 95 -1.35 0.54 13.43
N LEU A 96 -0.22 1.19 13.70
CA LEU A 96 1.07 0.49 13.71
C LEU A 96 1.13 -0.56 14.85
N PRO A 97 1.93 -1.61 14.67
CA PRO A 97 2.27 -2.51 15.77
C PRO A 97 2.90 -1.75 16.94
N PRO A 98 2.61 -2.14 18.20
CA PRO A 98 3.04 -1.39 19.40
C PRO A 98 4.56 -1.34 19.59
N GLU A 99 5.31 -2.23 18.94
CA GLU A 99 6.77 -2.21 18.91
C GLU A 99 7.36 -1.06 18.07
N VAL A 100 6.57 -0.46 17.18
CA VAL A 100 6.98 0.70 16.38
C VAL A 100 6.82 1.95 17.22
N THR A 101 7.92 2.66 17.47
CA THR A 101 7.95 3.85 18.34
C THR A 101 8.74 4.98 17.70
N GLY A 102 8.52 6.20 18.17
CA GLY A 102 9.20 7.41 17.69
C GLY A 102 8.55 8.01 16.45
N THR A 103 9.27 8.93 15.80
CA THR A 103 8.79 9.65 14.62
C THR A 103 8.97 8.81 13.37
N VAL A 104 7.89 8.67 12.59
CA VAL A 104 7.84 7.94 11.33
C VAL A 104 7.44 8.87 10.19
N LYS A 105 7.85 8.52 8.96
CA LYS A 105 7.37 9.20 7.75
C LYS A 105 6.11 8.48 7.24
N VAL A 106 5.04 9.22 7.00
CA VAL A 106 3.78 8.72 6.45
C VAL A 106 3.62 9.24 5.03
N ILE A 107 3.26 8.36 4.10
CA ILE A 107 2.97 8.66 2.70
C ILE A 107 1.58 8.10 2.36
N THR A 108 0.60 8.96 2.07
CA THR A 108 -0.76 8.50 1.72
C THR A 108 -0.79 7.87 0.32
N TYR A 109 -1.87 7.17 -0.05
CA TYR A 109 -2.08 6.66 -1.41
C TYR A 109 -1.97 7.74 -2.50
N ALA A 110 -2.23 9.01 -2.14
CA ALA A 110 -2.11 10.17 -3.02
C ALA A 110 -0.68 10.74 -3.09
N GLY A 111 0.29 10.15 -2.38
CA GLY A 111 1.68 10.61 -2.34
C GLY A 111 1.94 11.79 -1.41
N GLU A 112 0.98 12.14 -0.53
CA GLU A 112 1.18 13.21 0.45
C GLU A 112 2.08 12.73 1.59
N GLU A 113 3.18 13.43 1.82
CA GLU A 113 4.16 13.08 2.84
C GLU A 113 3.99 13.91 4.12
N SER A 114 4.14 13.27 5.28
CA SER A 114 4.20 13.95 6.58
C SER A 114 5.07 13.17 7.58
N GLN A 115 5.56 13.84 8.61
CA GLN A 115 6.15 13.17 9.78
C GLN A 115 5.12 13.12 10.90
N ARG A 116 5.02 11.97 11.58
CA ARG A 116 4.09 11.75 12.70
C ARG A 116 4.73 10.88 13.76
N GLU A 117 4.28 11.01 15.00
CA GLU A 117 4.60 10.04 16.05
C GLU A 117 3.89 8.72 15.74
N ALA A 118 4.61 7.60 15.85
CA ALA A 118 4.09 6.27 15.52
C ALA A 118 2.80 5.93 16.28
N ALA A 119 2.72 6.34 17.55
CA ALA A 119 1.55 6.12 18.40
C ALA A 119 0.29 6.88 17.94
N GLU A 120 0.44 7.90 17.10
CA GLU A 120 -0.66 8.72 16.57
C GLU A 120 -1.10 8.30 15.16
N VAL A 121 -0.41 7.34 14.55
CA VAL A 121 -0.71 6.88 13.19
C VAL A 121 -1.95 5.98 13.20
N VAL A 122 -2.99 6.45 12.50
CA VAL A 122 -4.22 5.70 12.20
C VAL A 122 -4.47 5.79 10.70
N ALA A 123 -4.61 4.64 10.03
CA ALA A 123 -4.75 4.56 8.58
C ALA A 123 -6.18 4.85 8.11
N SER A 124 -6.64 6.09 8.28
CA SER A 124 -7.96 6.54 7.81
C SER A 124 -8.13 6.45 6.29
N VAL A 125 -7.02 6.44 5.57
CA VAL A 125 -6.90 6.13 4.14
C VAL A 125 -5.70 5.17 3.96
N PRO A 126 -5.60 4.44 2.84
CA PRO A 126 -4.43 3.61 2.58
C PRO A 126 -3.15 4.45 2.57
N MET A 127 -2.11 3.98 3.25
CA MET A 127 -0.84 4.70 3.39
C MET A 127 0.34 3.75 3.56
N LEU A 128 1.52 4.25 3.25
CA LEU A 128 2.80 3.67 3.62
C LEU A 128 3.39 4.44 4.80
N VAL A 129 3.95 3.71 5.76
CA VAL A 129 4.68 4.27 6.89
C VAL A 129 6.12 3.79 6.81
N VAL A 130 7.06 4.71 6.62
CA VAL A 130 8.49 4.43 6.55
C VAL A 130 9.10 4.68 7.92
N MET A 131 9.72 3.64 8.47
CA MET A 131 10.51 3.69 9.69
C MET A 131 11.99 3.67 9.31
N GLU A 132 12.68 4.74 9.69
CA GLU A 132 14.13 4.84 9.55
C GLU A 132 14.84 3.96 10.62
N PRO A 133 16.08 3.52 10.39
CA PRO A 133 16.81 2.62 11.29
C PRO A 133 17.19 3.24 12.64
#